data_AF-B0CQN4-F1
#
_entry.id   AF-B0CQN4-F1
#
_cell.length_a   1.000
_cell.length_b   1.000
_cell.length_c   1.000
_cell.angle_alpha   90.00
_cell.angle_beta   90.00
_cell.angle_gamma   90.00
#
_symmetry.space_group_name_H-M   'P 1'
#
loop_
_entity.id
_entity.type
_entity.pdbx_description
1 polymer ?
#
loop_
_entity_poly.entity_id
_entity_poly.type
_entity_poly.pdbx_seq_one_letter_code
_entity_poly.pdbx_strand_id
1 'polypeptide(L)'
;MLRALLFLSCLAIVHALDIHGKVAWNDACPDIKSLGHSKAVLDDGRMSGSVAHTGDFVIPSVPPGTYLLSIISHDYTFDQVRIDVFNSTPEARPHVPGTPFNPPSTVLLPYPIVLVPRQKLLYFVPPESFNLIAMLSNPMMLMMVFGGGMMLAMPYLVKNLDPESLKEFKEQQAKFAGVQNAMASGDLKSGLTALMAGDEEVQSTQPAPPTSNKPAGSNKGRSSKKGKR
;
A
#
# COMPACT_ATOMS: atom_id res chain seq x y z
N MET A 1 -10.05 5.99 72.31
CA MET A 1 -9.26 4.91 71.67
C MET A 1 -9.66 4.61 70.23
N LEU A 2 -10.95 4.60 69.86
CA LEU A 2 -11.39 4.31 68.48
C LEU A 2 -10.89 5.34 67.41
N ARG A 3 -10.70 6.61 67.80
CA ARG A 3 -10.17 7.66 66.92
C ARG A 3 -8.68 7.51 66.59
N ALA A 4 -7.89 6.86 67.44
CA ALA A 4 -6.46 6.62 67.18
C ALA A 4 -6.25 5.43 66.22
N LEU A 5 -7.16 4.45 66.23
CA LEU A 5 -7.11 3.31 65.32
C LEU A 5 -7.43 3.72 63.86
N LEU A 6 -8.28 4.74 63.67
CA LEU A 6 -8.64 5.27 62.35
C LEU A 6 -7.50 6.05 61.67
N PHE A 7 -6.56 6.64 62.42
CA PHE A 7 -5.39 7.29 61.83
C PHE A 7 -4.30 6.30 61.43
N LEU A 8 -4.22 5.13 62.08
CA LEU A 8 -3.21 4.12 61.78
C LEU A 8 -3.57 3.23 60.57
N SER A 9 -4.85 3.16 60.17
CA SER A 9 -5.29 2.41 58.99
C SER A 9 -5.04 3.12 57.66
N CYS A 10 -4.43 4.32 57.67
CA CYS A 10 -4.20 5.13 56.47
C CYS A 10 -2.74 5.14 55.98
N LEU A 11 -1.85 4.31 56.56
CA LEU A 11 -0.53 4.03 56.00
C LEU A 11 -0.58 2.74 55.17
N ALA A 12 -1.29 2.77 54.05
CA ALA A 12 -0.99 1.82 52.99
C ALA A 12 0.32 2.27 52.34
N ILE A 13 1.39 1.48 52.50
CA ILE A 13 2.66 1.72 51.83
C ILE A 13 2.43 1.45 50.34
N VAL A 14 2.15 2.51 49.57
CA VAL A 14 2.06 2.41 48.12
C VAL A 14 3.48 2.30 47.60
N HIS A 15 3.85 1.13 47.08
CA HIS A 15 5.10 0.93 46.35
C HIS A 15 5.00 1.67 45.02
N ALA A 16 5.56 2.87 44.96
CA ALA A 16 5.63 3.65 43.74
C ALA A 16 7.04 3.51 43.13
N LEU A 17 7.12 3.17 41.85
CA LEU A 17 8.37 2.99 41.10
C LEU A 17 8.47 4.01 39.96
N ASP A 18 9.67 4.47 39.67
CA ASP A 18 9.90 5.38 38.55
C ASP A 18 10.20 4.57 37.28
N ILE A 19 9.40 4.79 36.22
CA ILE A 19 9.58 4.11 34.95
C ILE A 19 10.48 4.96 34.06
N HIS A 20 11.59 4.38 33.64
CA HIS A 20 12.58 4.97 32.76
C HIS A 20 12.50 4.35 31.36
N GLY A 21 12.67 5.19 30.36
CA GLY A 21 12.84 4.74 28.99
C GLY A 21 13.46 5.81 28.11
N LYS A 22 13.68 5.45 26.85
CA LYS A 22 14.31 6.29 25.85
C LYS A 22 13.66 6.14 24.49
N VAL A 23 13.57 7.24 23.75
CA VAL A 23 13.24 7.25 22.34
C VAL A 23 14.52 7.10 21.52
N ALA A 24 14.59 6.07 20.69
CA ALA A 24 15.69 5.87 19.76
C ALA A 24 15.37 6.47 18.39
N TRP A 25 16.30 7.29 17.89
CA TRP A 25 16.17 7.98 16.60
C TRP A 25 16.42 7.03 15.42
N ASN A 26 15.72 7.26 14.32
CA ASN A 26 15.82 6.48 13.09
C ASN A 26 15.60 7.37 11.85
N ASP A 27 15.62 6.77 10.66
CA ASP A 27 15.43 7.51 9.41
C ASP A 27 14.07 8.23 9.31
N ALA A 28 13.03 7.72 9.98
CA ALA A 28 11.73 8.36 10.02
C ALA A 28 11.75 9.63 10.89
N CYS A 29 12.40 9.56 12.04
CA CYS A 29 12.55 10.67 12.99
C CYS A 29 14.02 10.79 13.41
N PRO A 30 14.81 11.60 12.67
CA PRO A 30 16.26 11.70 12.89
C PRO A 30 16.59 12.48 14.17
N ASP A 31 15.77 13.46 14.55
CA ASP A 31 16.05 14.38 15.64
C ASP A 31 14.85 14.58 16.57
N ILE A 32 15.13 15.03 17.81
CA ILE A 32 14.09 15.49 18.75
C ILE A 32 13.26 16.65 18.17
N LYS A 33 13.84 17.48 17.31
CA LYS A 33 13.14 18.60 16.66
C LYS A 33 12.04 18.10 15.72
N SER A 34 12.28 16.99 15.00
CA SER A 34 11.25 16.37 14.18
C SER A 34 10.16 15.73 15.04
N LEU A 35 10.52 15.10 16.17
CA LEU A 35 9.54 14.51 17.07
C LEU A 35 8.58 15.57 17.66
N GLY A 36 9.11 16.76 17.95
CA GLY A 36 8.37 17.85 18.57
C GLY A 36 7.98 17.55 20.02
N HIS A 37 6.94 18.23 20.50
CA HIS A 37 6.40 17.98 21.84
C HIS A 37 5.82 16.58 21.92
N SER A 38 6.39 15.77 22.81
CA SER A 38 5.99 14.38 23.00
C SER A 38 5.96 14.03 24.49
N LYS A 39 5.05 13.11 24.84
CA LYS A 39 4.87 12.63 26.21
C LYS A 39 4.84 11.11 26.21
N ALA A 40 5.56 10.51 27.14
CA ALA A 40 5.39 9.11 27.48
C ALA A 40 4.18 8.98 28.41
N VAL A 41 3.28 8.06 28.10
CA VAL A 41 1.97 7.98 28.74
C VAL A 41 1.66 6.52 29.10
N LEU A 42 1.14 6.33 30.30
CA LEU A 42 0.59 5.05 30.79
C LEU A 42 -0.94 5.14 30.81
N ASP A 43 -1.61 4.09 30.30
CA ASP A 43 -3.06 3.92 30.31
C ASP A 43 -3.82 5.17 29.84
N ASP A 44 -3.55 5.60 28.60
CA ASP A 44 -4.22 6.71 27.93
C ASP A 44 -4.17 8.07 28.65
N GLY A 45 -3.23 8.28 29.57
CA GLY A 45 -2.98 9.60 30.18
C GLY A 45 -3.08 9.62 31.69
N ARG A 46 -3.41 8.49 32.33
CA ARG A 46 -3.51 8.41 33.80
C ARG A 46 -2.22 8.82 34.49
N MET A 47 -1.09 8.39 33.94
CA MET A 47 0.24 8.84 34.34
C MET A 47 1.03 9.18 33.10
N SER A 48 1.85 10.22 33.20
CA SER A 48 2.62 10.69 32.06
C SER A 48 3.94 11.32 32.49
N GLY A 49 4.90 11.29 31.58
CA GLY A 49 6.19 11.92 31.68
C GLY A 49 6.53 12.65 30.38
N SER A 50 7.23 13.77 30.46
CA SER A 50 7.71 14.45 29.27
C SER A 50 8.91 13.71 28.69
N VAL A 51 9.05 13.72 27.37
CA VAL A 51 10.28 13.29 26.70
C VAL A 51 11.28 14.44 26.75
N ALA A 52 12.50 14.16 27.21
CA ALA A 52 13.60 15.11 27.29
C ALA A 52 14.28 15.32 25.93
N HIS A 53 15.14 16.34 25.83
CA HIS A 53 15.87 16.64 24.59
C HIS A 53 16.78 15.51 24.11
N THR A 54 17.27 14.67 25.02
CA THR A 54 18.10 13.49 24.74
C THR A 54 17.30 12.28 24.24
N GLY A 55 15.96 12.37 24.26
CA GLY A 55 15.03 11.27 24.00
C GLY A 55 14.68 10.46 25.25
N ASP A 56 15.31 10.72 26.40
CA ASP A 56 15.02 10.02 27.64
C ASP A 56 13.69 10.51 28.23
N PHE A 57 12.94 9.62 28.88
CA PHE A 57 11.73 9.98 29.60
C PHE A 57 11.64 9.23 30.93
N VAL A 58 10.99 9.88 31.89
CA VAL A 58 10.74 9.32 33.23
C VAL A 58 9.28 9.57 33.59
N ILE A 59 8.58 8.52 33.99
CA ILE A 59 7.24 8.59 34.56
C ILE A 59 7.36 8.30 36.05
N PRO A 60 7.26 9.33 36.91
CA PRO A 60 7.52 9.16 38.33
C PRO A 60 6.33 8.53 39.06
N SER A 61 6.63 7.86 40.17
CA SER A 61 5.65 7.43 41.18
C SER A 61 4.53 6.52 40.63
N VAL A 62 4.91 5.52 39.82
CA VAL A 62 3.97 4.54 39.26
C VAL A 62 3.65 3.45 40.29
N PRO A 63 2.39 3.29 40.72
CA PRO A 63 2.00 2.23 41.65
C PRO A 63 2.23 0.82 41.07
N PRO A 64 2.14 -0.24 41.89
CA PRO A 64 2.28 -1.59 41.37
C PRO A 64 1.01 -1.98 40.61
N GLY A 65 1.20 -2.54 39.42
CA GLY A 65 0.11 -2.84 38.51
C GLY A 65 0.62 -3.13 37.10
N THR A 66 -0.30 -3.48 36.21
CA THR A 66 0.01 -3.59 34.78
C THR A 66 -0.50 -2.35 34.06
N TYR A 67 0.37 -1.76 33.26
CA TYR A 67 0.10 -0.54 32.49
C TYR A 67 0.43 -0.74 31.03
N LEU A 68 -0.17 0.10 30.18
CA LEU A 68 0.18 0.19 28.77
C LEU A 68 0.92 1.49 28.50
N LEU A 69 2.22 1.39 28.20
CA LEU A 69 3.07 2.50 27.80
C LEU A 69 2.91 2.79 26.31
N SER A 70 2.71 4.06 25.99
CA SER A 70 2.78 4.59 24.64
C SER A 70 3.43 5.97 24.66
N ILE A 71 4.02 6.37 23.53
CA ILE A 71 4.47 7.76 23.34
C ILE A 71 3.43 8.47 22.48
N ILE A 72 2.90 9.56 23.02
CA ILE A 72 2.01 10.47 22.30
C ILE A 72 2.89 11.58 21.71
N SER A 73 2.87 11.70 20.39
CA SER A 73 3.50 12.79 19.65
C SER A 73 2.56 13.28 18.56
N HIS A 74 2.84 14.46 17.99
CA HIS A 74 2.02 15.02 16.93
C HIS A 74 2.25 14.28 15.60
N ASP A 75 3.49 14.18 15.12
CA ASP A 75 3.75 13.71 13.76
C ASP A 75 4.13 12.23 13.66
N TYR A 76 4.34 11.53 14.78
CA TYR A 76 4.88 10.17 14.78
C TYR A 76 4.06 9.19 15.62
N THR A 77 3.98 7.94 15.16
CA THR A 77 3.40 6.84 15.94
C THR A 77 4.47 5.93 16.53
N PHE A 78 4.16 5.35 17.67
CA PHE A 78 5.02 4.42 18.40
C PHE A 78 4.26 3.14 18.73
N ASP A 79 5.00 2.06 18.94
CA ASP A 79 4.41 0.83 19.46
C ASP A 79 4.03 0.98 20.92
N GLN A 80 3.00 0.21 21.31
CA GLN A 80 2.59 0.09 22.69
C GLN A 80 3.37 -1.02 23.38
N VAL A 81 3.76 -0.77 24.63
CA VAL A 81 4.49 -1.73 25.46
C VAL A 81 3.72 -1.94 26.74
N ARG A 82 3.40 -3.19 27.04
CA ARG A 82 2.85 -3.58 28.34
C ARG A 82 3.97 -3.52 29.37
N ILE A 83 3.75 -2.81 30.46
CA ILE A 83 4.67 -2.74 31.59
C ILE A 83 3.99 -3.35 32.81
N ASP A 84 4.61 -4.39 33.34
CA ASP A 84 4.20 -5.06 34.56
C ASP A 84 5.09 -4.58 35.72
N VAL A 85 4.51 -3.81 36.64
CA VAL A 85 5.18 -3.26 37.84
C VAL A 85 4.75 -4.09 39.05
N PHE A 86 5.43 -5.22 39.28
CA PHE A 86 5.16 -6.07 40.45
C PHE A 86 6.33 -6.12 41.44
N ASN A 87 7.56 -6.01 40.93
CA ASN A 87 8.80 -6.10 41.69
C ASN A 87 9.51 -4.75 41.71
N SER A 88 10.72 -4.72 42.28
CA SER A 88 11.60 -3.55 42.26
C SER A 88 12.03 -3.12 40.85
N THR A 89 11.98 -4.03 39.87
CA THR A 89 12.26 -3.75 38.46
C THR A 89 11.03 -4.02 37.61
N PRO A 90 10.65 -3.11 36.71
CA PRO A 90 9.48 -3.30 35.85
C PRO A 90 9.80 -4.29 34.73
N GLU A 91 8.84 -5.16 34.42
CA GLU A 91 8.94 -6.08 33.30
C GLU A 91 8.24 -5.47 32.09
N ALA A 92 8.99 -5.29 31.00
CA ALA A 92 8.46 -4.72 29.76
C ALA A 92 8.20 -5.83 28.73
N ARG A 93 7.05 -5.75 28.06
CA ARG A 93 6.56 -6.75 27.12
C ARG A 93 5.92 -6.06 25.91
N PRO A 94 6.20 -6.49 24.66
CA PRO A 94 5.56 -5.89 23.51
C PRO A 94 4.03 -6.10 23.55
N HIS A 95 3.27 -5.06 23.20
CA HIS A 95 1.82 -5.17 23.05
C HIS A 95 1.40 -4.72 21.66
N VAL A 96 0.70 -5.60 20.94
CA VAL A 96 0.17 -5.28 19.62
C VAL A 96 -1.27 -4.79 19.79
N PRO A 97 -1.60 -3.58 19.34
CA PRO A 97 -2.97 -3.07 19.40
C PRO A 97 -3.97 -4.04 18.77
N GLY A 98 -5.10 -4.26 19.44
CA GLY A 98 -6.15 -5.18 19.00
C GLY A 98 -5.93 -6.65 19.40
N THR A 99 -4.86 -6.97 20.13
CA THR A 99 -4.69 -8.29 20.76
C THR A 99 -5.26 -8.30 22.19
N PRO A 100 -5.73 -9.45 22.70
CA PRO A 100 -6.20 -9.53 24.08
C PRO A 100 -5.04 -9.23 25.04
N PHE A 101 -5.34 -8.48 26.10
CA PHE A 101 -4.34 -8.07 27.07
C PHE A 101 -3.74 -9.24 27.86
N ASN A 102 -4.55 -10.28 28.09
CA ASN A 102 -4.15 -11.52 28.73
C ASN A 102 -4.42 -12.71 27.79
N PRO A 103 -3.50 -13.68 27.68
CA PRO A 103 -2.21 -13.78 28.39
C PRO A 103 -1.15 -12.77 27.88
N PRO A 104 -0.17 -12.37 28.71
CA PRO A 104 0.94 -11.52 28.29
C PRO A 104 1.84 -12.22 27.26
N SER A 105 2.61 -11.43 26.51
CA SER A 105 3.64 -11.98 25.63
C SER A 105 4.75 -12.68 26.43
N THR A 106 5.26 -13.79 25.90
CA THR A 106 6.38 -14.52 26.48
C THR A 106 7.71 -13.79 26.33
N VAL A 107 7.79 -12.85 25.38
CA VAL A 107 8.98 -12.03 25.12
C VAL A 107 9.09 -10.93 26.18
N LEU A 108 10.27 -10.82 26.79
CA LEU A 108 10.66 -9.74 27.68
C LEU A 108 11.59 -8.77 26.94
N LEU A 109 11.31 -7.48 27.05
CA LEU A 109 12.14 -6.40 26.54
C LEU A 109 13.16 -5.99 27.60
N PRO A 110 14.37 -5.57 27.19
CA PRO A 110 15.36 -5.03 28.12
C PRO A 110 14.86 -3.71 28.73
N TYR A 111 15.26 -3.49 29.98
CA TYR A 111 15.00 -2.25 30.71
C TYR A 111 16.31 -1.49 30.93
N PRO A 112 16.36 -0.15 30.79
CA PRO A 112 15.27 0.78 30.42
C PRO A 112 14.70 0.56 29.01
N ILE A 113 13.41 0.84 28.84
CA ILE A 113 12.69 0.54 27.59
C ILE A 113 13.12 1.51 26.51
N VAL A 114 13.45 0.98 25.33
CA VAL A 114 13.76 1.81 24.15
C VAL A 114 12.63 1.71 23.14
N LEU A 115 11.99 2.85 22.86
CA LEU A 115 10.90 2.96 21.89
C LEU A 115 11.39 3.61 20.60
N VAL A 116 11.01 3.05 19.46
CA VAL A 116 11.43 3.52 18.14
C VAL A 116 10.21 4.11 17.41
N PRO A 117 10.32 5.30 16.81
CA PRO A 117 9.29 5.87 15.94
C PRO A 117 9.00 4.95 14.76
N ARG A 118 7.74 4.57 14.53
CA ARG A 118 7.35 3.64 13.47
C ARG A 118 7.19 4.33 12.12
N GLN A 119 6.38 5.37 12.08
CA GLN A 119 6.02 6.08 10.85
C GLN A 119 5.66 7.54 11.17
N LYS A 120 5.82 8.38 10.15
CA LYS A 120 5.32 9.75 10.15
C LYS A 120 3.86 9.76 9.72
N LEU A 121 3.00 10.37 10.53
CA LEU A 121 1.58 10.58 10.23
C LEU A 121 1.45 11.65 9.15
N LEU A 122 0.79 11.26 8.04
CA LEU A 122 0.42 12.18 6.98
C LEU A 122 -1.04 12.59 7.17
N TYR A 123 -1.25 13.74 7.79
CA TYR A 123 -2.59 14.30 8.03
C TYR A 123 -3.26 14.86 6.78
N PHE A 124 -2.45 15.22 5.78
CA PHE A 124 -2.92 15.84 4.56
C PHE A 124 -2.68 14.91 3.38
N VAL A 125 -3.73 14.73 2.57
CA VAL A 125 -3.61 14.11 1.26
C VAL A 125 -3.14 15.20 0.29
N PRO A 126 -1.96 15.05 -0.36
CA PRO A 126 -1.52 16.03 -1.33
C PRO A 126 -2.53 16.11 -2.48
N PRO A 127 -2.82 17.32 -3.01
CA PRO A 127 -3.68 17.44 -4.18
C PRO A 127 -3.05 16.70 -5.37
N GLU A 128 -3.89 16.15 -6.24
CA GLU A 128 -3.43 15.53 -7.48
C GLU A 128 -2.70 16.60 -8.31
N SER A 129 -1.39 16.43 -8.46
CA SER A 129 -0.60 17.32 -9.32
C SER A 129 -0.89 17.00 -10.78
N PHE A 130 -1.06 18.03 -11.61
CA PHE A 130 -1.11 17.88 -13.07
C PHE A 130 0.19 17.24 -13.58
N ASN A 131 0.15 15.93 -13.83
CA ASN A 131 1.26 15.21 -14.43
C ASN A 131 0.99 15.02 -15.92
N LEU A 132 1.56 15.91 -16.75
CA LEU A 132 1.39 15.88 -18.20
C LEU A 132 1.82 14.54 -18.82
N ILE A 133 2.87 13.92 -18.29
CA ILE A 133 3.36 12.62 -18.75
C ILE A 133 2.33 11.54 -18.41
N ALA A 134 1.80 11.55 -17.19
CA ALA A 134 0.73 10.64 -16.79
C ALA A 134 -0.55 10.87 -17.62
N MET A 135 -0.87 12.14 -17.94
CA MET A 135 -2.00 12.49 -18.80
C MET A 135 -1.82 11.95 -20.21
N LEU A 136 -0.64 12.06 -20.82
CA LEU A 136 -0.37 11.53 -22.16
C LEU A 136 -0.30 10.00 -22.18
N SER A 137 0.11 9.36 -21.08
CA SER A 137 0.08 7.91 -20.92
C SER A 137 -1.34 7.34 -20.77
N ASN A 138 -2.35 8.20 -20.58
CA ASN A 138 -3.74 7.77 -20.62
C ASN A 138 -4.13 7.39 -22.06
N PRO A 139 -4.58 6.14 -22.31
CA PRO A 139 -4.91 5.67 -23.65
C PRO A 139 -5.98 6.52 -24.34
N MET A 140 -6.92 7.12 -23.59
CA MET A 140 -7.93 8.01 -24.19
C MET A 140 -7.31 9.29 -24.74
N MET A 141 -6.36 9.90 -24.02
CA MET A 141 -5.68 11.11 -24.46
C MET A 141 -4.77 10.83 -25.66
N LEU A 142 -4.08 9.69 -25.68
CA LEU A 142 -3.25 9.29 -26.81
C LEU A 142 -4.08 9.06 -28.07
N MET A 143 -5.22 8.38 -27.95
CA MET A 143 -6.16 8.19 -29.08
C MET A 143 -6.74 9.52 -29.57
N MET A 144 -7.04 10.45 -28.66
CA MET A 144 -7.50 11.79 -29.02
C MET A 144 -6.43 12.58 -29.78
N VAL A 145 -5.18 12.57 -29.31
CA VAL A 145 -4.06 13.25 -29.97
C VAL A 145 -3.75 12.60 -31.32
N PHE A 146 -3.70 11.27 -31.38
CA PHE A 146 -3.47 10.52 -32.61
C PHE A 146 -4.58 10.77 -33.64
N GLY A 147 -5.84 10.64 -33.21
CA GLY A 147 -7.01 10.89 -34.06
C GLY A 147 -7.08 12.33 -34.56
N GLY A 148 -6.82 13.31 -33.69
CA GLY A 148 -6.72 14.72 -34.07
C GLY A 148 -5.58 14.99 -35.05
N GLY A 149 -4.41 14.37 -34.83
CA GLY A 149 -3.27 14.44 -35.75
C GLY A 149 -3.58 13.84 -37.12
N MET A 150 -4.25 12.68 -37.14
CA MET A 150 -4.66 12.02 -38.38
C MET A 150 -5.68 12.88 -39.15
N MET A 151 -6.65 13.48 -38.47
CA MET A 151 -7.64 14.37 -39.10
C MET A 151 -6.96 15.55 -39.83
N LEU A 152 -5.88 16.11 -39.26
CA LEU A 152 -5.10 17.17 -39.89
C LEU A 152 -4.21 16.67 -41.04
N ALA A 153 -3.71 15.43 -40.96
CA ALA A 153 -2.87 14.83 -41.98
C ALA A 153 -3.65 14.32 -43.20
N MET A 154 -4.87 13.82 -43.00
CA MET A 154 -5.75 13.29 -44.06
C MET A 154 -5.89 14.18 -45.30
N PRO A 155 -6.15 15.49 -45.22
CA PRO A 155 -6.26 16.34 -46.41
C PRO A 155 -4.95 16.42 -47.22
N TYR A 156 -3.80 16.20 -46.60
CA TYR A 156 -2.50 16.14 -47.29
C TYR A 156 -2.25 14.78 -47.91
N LEU A 157 -2.68 13.70 -47.26
CA LEU A 157 -2.59 12.35 -47.80
C LEU A 157 -3.47 12.21 -49.06
N VAL A 158 -4.75 12.62 -48.98
CA VAL A 158 -5.72 12.50 -50.08
C VAL A 158 -5.34 13.32 -51.32
N LYS A 159 -4.62 14.43 -51.16
CA LYS A 159 -4.14 15.24 -52.29
C LYS A 159 -3.01 14.59 -53.09
N ASN A 160 -2.29 13.65 -52.50
CA ASN A 160 -1.13 12.99 -53.11
C ASN A 160 -1.41 11.51 -53.48
N LEU A 161 -2.67 11.08 -53.44
CA LEU A 161 -3.08 9.70 -53.72
C LEU A 161 -3.52 9.51 -55.19
N ASP A 162 -3.20 8.35 -55.76
CA ASP A 162 -3.58 7.95 -57.12
C ASP A 162 -5.10 7.71 -57.26
N PRO A 163 -5.69 7.91 -58.46
CA PRO A 163 -7.15 7.88 -58.67
C PRO A 163 -7.83 6.53 -58.36
N GLU A 164 -7.08 5.43 -58.32
CA GLU A 164 -7.56 4.11 -57.90
C GLU A 164 -7.73 4.05 -56.38
N SER A 165 -6.71 4.44 -55.62
CA SER A 165 -6.74 4.51 -54.14
C SER A 165 -7.78 5.50 -53.58
N LEU A 166 -8.15 6.52 -54.36
CA LEU A 166 -9.23 7.45 -54.00
C LEU A 166 -10.63 6.81 -54.04
N LYS A 167 -10.86 5.80 -54.90
CA LYS A 167 -12.15 5.09 -54.95
C LYS A 167 -12.28 4.16 -53.76
N GLU A 168 -11.22 3.40 -53.46
CA GLU A 168 -11.15 2.53 -52.29
C GLU A 168 -11.30 3.33 -50.99
N PHE A 169 -10.66 4.50 -50.88
CA PHE A 169 -10.80 5.38 -49.74
C PHE A 169 -12.23 5.91 -49.57
N LYS A 170 -12.91 6.28 -50.66
CA LYS A 170 -14.32 6.73 -50.63
C LYS A 170 -15.27 5.61 -50.22
N GLU A 171 -15.04 4.39 -50.68
CA GLU A 171 -15.84 3.22 -50.28
C GLU A 171 -15.64 2.91 -48.79
N GLN A 172 -14.40 2.95 -48.29
CA GLN A 172 -14.11 2.76 -46.87
C GLN A 172 -14.69 3.89 -46.01
N GLN A 173 -14.64 5.15 -46.48
CA GLN A 173 -15.22 6.30 -45.78
C GLN A 173 -16.76 6.20 -45.70
N ALA A 174 -17.41 5.70 -46.75
CA ALA A 174 -18.86 5.45 -46.74
C ALA A 174 -19.24 4.34 -45.74
N LYS A 175 -18.44 3.26 -45.67
CA LYS A 175 -18.63 2.18 -44.67
C LYS A 175 -18.46 2.70 -43.24
N PHE A 176 -17.42 3.50 -42.99
CA PHE A 176 -17.14 4.07 -41.66
C PHE A 176 -18.18 5.11 -41.22
N ALA A 177 -18.71 5.92 -42.16
CA ALA A 177 -19.80 6.86 -41.89
C ALA A 177 -21.10 6.14 -41.47
N GLY A 178 -21.38 4.95 -42.03
CA GLY A 178 -22.50 4.10 -41.62
C GLY A 178 -22.37 3.63 -40.16
N VAL A 179 -21.17 3.19 -39.77
CA VAL A 179 -20.87 2.76 -38.38
C VAL A 179 -20.98 3.94 -37.40
N GLN A 180 -20.49 5.12 -37.79
CA GLN A 180 -20.55 6.33 -36.96
C GLN A 180 -22.00 6.79 -36.72
N ASN A 181 -22.87 6.74 -37.74
CA ASN A 181 -24.29 7.05 -37.60
C ASN A 181 -25.02 6.06 -36.69
N ALA A 182 -24.74 4.76 -36.79
CA ALA A 182 -25.34 3.74 -35.94
C ALA A 182 -24.91 3.86 -34.47
N MET A 183 -23.66 4.26 -34.22
CA MET A 183 -23.15 4.54 -32.87
C MET A 183 -23.79 5.80 -32.26
N ALA A 184 -23.97 6.85 -33.05
CA ALA A 184 -24.63 8.08 -32.63
C ALA A 184 -26.15 7.91 -32.39
N SER A 185 -26.80 7.00 -33.12
CA SER A 185 -28.24 6.72 -32.98
C SER A 185 -28.57 5.70 -31.88
N GLY A 186 -27.56 5.12 -31.22
CA GLY A 186 -27.75 4.11 -30.18
C GLY A 186 -28.17 2.72 -30.69
N ASP A 187 -28.08 2.48 -32.01
CA ASP A 187 -28.41 1.19 -32.61
C ASP A 187 -27.14 0.32 -32.74
N LEU A 188 -26.72 -0.22 -31.59
CA LEU A 188 -25.53 -1.07 -31.46
C LEU A 188 -25.58 -2.32 -32.35
N LYS A 189 -26.77 -2.80 -32.73
CA LYS A 189 -26.93 -4.01 -33.54
C LYS A 189 -26.57 -3.74 -35.00
N SER A 190 -27.04 -2.65 -35.58
CA SER A 190 -26.66 -2.24 -36.93
C SER A 190 -25.20 -1.77 -36.99
N GLY A 191 -24.70 -1.13 -35.93
CA GLY A 191 -23.28 -0.77 -35.79
C GLY A 191 -22.35 -1.98 -35.76
N LEU A 192 -22.72 -3.04 -35.02
CA LEU A 192 -21.96 -4.30 -34.98
C LEU A 192 -22.06 -5.08 -36.31
N THR A 193 -23.24 -5.10 -36.95
CA THR A 193 -23.42 -5.76 -38.26
C THR A 193 -22.61 -5.07 -39.36
N ALA A 194 -22.55 -3.73 -39.37
CA ALA A 194 -21.74 -2.98 -40.32
C ALA A 194 -20.23 -3.16 -40.09
N LEU A 195 -19.80 -3.34 -38.83
CA LEU A 195 -18.41 -3.64 -38.48
C LEU A 195 -18.00 -5.07 -38.89
N MET A 196 -18.85 -6.06 -38.65
CA MET A 196 -18.58 -7.47 -38.98
C MET A 196 -18.73 -7.78 -40.47
N ALA A 197 -19.56 -7.03 -41.20
CA ALA A 197 -19.65 -7.12 -42.66
C ALA A 197 -18.40 -6.60 -43.39
N GLY A 198 -17.43 -6.02 -42.67
CA GLY A 198 -16.15 -5.58 -43.21
C GLY A 198 -15.04 -6.63 -43.23
N ASP A 199 -15.22 -7.78 -42.58
CA ASP A 199 -14.19 -8.83 -42.46
C ASP A 199 -14.19 -9.86 -43.61
N GLU A 200 -15.07 -9.73 -44.63
CA GLU A 200 -15.15 -10.69 -45.74
C GLU A 200 -14.27 -10.38 -46.97
N GLU A 201 -13.49 -9.28 -47.00
CA GLU A 201 -12.49 -9.06 -48.06
C GLU A 201 -11.12 -8.64 -47.51
N VAL A 202 -10.47 -9.56 -46.77
CA VAL A 202 -9.00 -9.65 -46.75
C VAL A 202 -8.59 -11.12 -46.76
N GLN A 203 -8.80 -11.79 -47.90
CA GLN A 203 -8.01 -12.98 -48.25
C GLN A 203 -7.00 -12.60 -49.33
N SER A 204 -5.94 -11.90 -48.95
CA SER A 204 -4.63 -12.08 -49.59
C SER A 204 -3.49 -11.60 -48.68
N THR A 205 -2.46 -12.45 -48.60
CA THR A 205 -1.15 -12.23 -47.98
C THR A 205 -0.98 -12.57 -46.49
N GLN A 206 -1.10 -13.85 -46.15
CA GLN A 206 -0.26 -14.45 -45.10
C GLN A 206 0.94 -15.17 -45.75
N PRO A 207 2.19 -14.97 -45.28
CA PRO A 207 3.30 -15.87 -45.60
C PRO A 207 3.12 -17.22 -44.91
N ALA A 208 3.36 -18.29 -45.66
CA ALA A 208 3.18 -19.69 -45.26
C ALA A 208 4.00 -20.11 -44.02
N PRO A 209 3.51 -21.11 -43.24
CA PRO A 209 4.33 -21.88 -42.31
C PRO A 209 5.13 -22.95 -43.08
N PRO A 210 6.41 -23.23 -42.73
CA PRO A 210 7.14 -24.32 -43.36
C PRO A 210 6.66 -25.68 -42.81
N THR A 211 6.23 -26.56 -43.70
CA THR A 211 6.05 -28.00 -43.42
C THR A 211 7.23 -28.82 -43.95
N SER A 212 7.34 -30.03 -43.39
CA SER A 212 8.15 -31.19 -43.80
C SER A 212 9.52 -31.27 -43.10
N ASN A 213 9.98 -32.37 -42.48
CA ASN A 213 9.68 -33.78 -42.67
C ASN A 213 10.05 -34.63 -41.44
N LYS A 214 9.26 -35.69 -41.17
CA LYS A 214 9.76 -36.98 -40.65
C LYS A 214 10.03 -37.89 -41.86
N PRO A 215 10.96 -38.86 -41.77
CA PRO A 215 10.47 -40.24 -41.64
C PRO A 215 11.28 -41.12 -40.68
N ALA A 216 10.75 -42.33 -40.51
CA ALA A 216 10.93 -43.33 -39.47
C ALA A 216 12.28 -44.09 -39.45
N GLY A 217 12.57 -44.72 -38.30
CA GLY A 217 13.65 -45.69 -38.12
C GLY A 217 13.52 -46.50 -36.81
N SER A 218 12.87 -47.66 -36.92
CA SER A 218 12.75 -48.80 -36.01
C SER A 218 14.01 -49.20 -35.20
N ASN A 219 13.90 -49.52 -33.89
CA ASN A 219 13.81 -50.90 -33.35
C ASN A 219 14.38 -51.08 -31.90
N LYS A 220 13.66 -51.91 -31.12
CA LYS A 220 14.15 -52.94 -30.15
C LYS A 220 14.64 -52.59 -28.71
N GLY A 221 14.02 -53.26 -27.72
CA GLY A 221 14.65 -53.74 -26.47
C GLY A 221 14.07 -53.14 -25.17
N ARG A 222 13.03 -53.72 -24.52
CA ARG A 222 13.07 -54.82 -23.53
C ARG A 222 13.84 -54.49 -22.23
N SER A 223 13.14 -54.18 -21.14
CA SER A 223 13.10 -54.98 -19.89
C SER A 223 12.59 -54.19 -18.68
N SER A 224 11.86 -54.89 -17.82
CA SER A 224 11.38 -54.49 -16.50
C SER A 224 12.50 -54.43 -15.44
N LYS A 225 12.46 -53.48 -14.49
CA LYS A 225 12.80 -53.77 -13.08
C LYS A 225 12.42 -52.65 -12.08
N LYS A 226 11.36 -52.93 -11.31
CA LYS A 226 11.23 -52.93 -9.84
C LYS A 226 12.32 -52.22 -8.98
N GLY A 227 11.86 -51.42 -8.00
CA GLY A 227 12.57 -51.01 -6.76
C GLY A 227 12.12 -49.62 -6.29
N LYS A 228 11.14 -49.45 -5.40
CA LYS A 228 11.18 -49.58 -3.93
C LYS A 228 12.27 -48.72 -3.28
N ARG A 229 11.89 -47.53 -2.81
CA ARG A 229 12.08 -47.00 -1.44
C ARG A 229 11.22 -45.75 -1.28
#